data_AF-A0A1G1ZYW4-F1
#
_entry.id   AF-A0A1G1ZYW4-F1
#
_cell.length_a   1.000
_cell.length_b   1.000
_cell.length_c   1.000
_cell.angle_alpha   90.00
_cell.angle_beta   90.00
_cell.angle_gamma   90.00
#
_symmetry.space_group_name_H-M   'P 1'
#
loop_
_entity.id
_entity.type
_entity.pdbx_description
1 polymer ?
#
loop_
_entity_poly.entity_id
_entity_poly.type
_entity_poly.pdbx_seq_one_letter_code
_entity_poly.pdbx_strand_id
1 'polypeptide(L)'
;MEFSSMNNLGKNMLVAFVSLFLFMGLFSYVTTLRRTQEIRTPLIPLSRDTDIEEYKTPAPTEVPETPSIKKRTQVQAPAYNTYAIDSLSTIIEEADYNLESKNSDWWVNSGGYFFIENGIGKTVSGKLSPTNSWRLKYNASSPLDTDNGYHPQNIFRLISQSSWTNFEQSMYFRVTADNISPSPNRAAHNGVLFLNRYKDSNNLYYTGIRVDGQAVIKKKLKGTYYTLALSSLFPGIYERSSNPNLIPKNTWIGIKTLIFDNSDGTVHIHLYTDINRTGSWTLIAKAIDDGTLGAPLYGEHAHAGIRTDFMDVEFDEYLIEKRN
;
A
#
# COMPACT_ATOMS: atom_id res chain seq x y z
N MET A 1 22.55 34.07 -92.87
CA MET A 1 22.82 33.77 -91.45
C MET A 1 22.93 32.27 -91.33
N GLU A 2 24.16 31.79 -91.25
CA GLU A 2 24.56 30.41 -91.56
C GLU A 2 24.55 29.46 -90.36
N PHE A 3 24.06 28.26 -90.64
CA PHE A 3 24.47 26.90 -90.24
C PHE A 3 25.00 26.53 -88.84
N SER A 4 24.55 25.32 -88.45
CA SER A 4 25.27 24.25 -87.72
C SER A 4 25.39 24.41 -86.19
N SER A 5 25.44 23.37 -85.37
CA SER A 5 25.10 21.93 -85.38
C SER A 5 25.42 21.42 -83.96
N MET A 6 25.03 20.18 -83.67
CA MET A 6 25.04 19.51 -82.37
C MET A 6 26.44 19.34 -81.73
N ASN A 7 26.54 19.26 -80.39
CA ASN A 7 26.81 18.01 -79.63
C ASN A 7 27.25 18.21 -78.16
N ASN A 8 26.84 17.19 -77.37
CA ASN A 8 27.52 16.56 -76.24
C ASN A 8 27.26 16.96 -74.76
N LEU A 9 26.55 16.02 -74.11
CA LEU A 9 26.95 15.21 -72.94
C LEU A 9 26.88 15.82 -71.52
N GLY A 10 26.06 15.21 -70.65
CA GLY A 10 26.43 15.01 -69.24
C GLY A 10 25.35 15.11 -68.16
N LYS A 11 24.84 13.94 -67.74
CA LYS A 11 24.48 13.52 -66.36
C LYS A 11 23.18 14.02 -65.66
N ASN A 12 22.18 13.14 -65.72
CA ASN A 12 21.41 12.48 -64.64
C ASN A 12 20.96 13.24 -63.36
N MET A 13 19.64 13.36 -63.16
CA MET A 13 18.91 12.74 -62.03
C MET A 13 17.37 12.73 -62.26
N LEU A 14 16.76 11.55 -62.07
CA LEU A 14 15.34 11.13 -62.18
C LEU A 14 14.80 10.99 -60.73
N VAL A 15 13.69 11.56 -60.22
CA VAL A 15 12.22 11.38 -60.47
C VAL A 15 11.85 9.88 -60.37
N ALA A 16 10.85 9.32 -59.66
CA ALA A 16 9.46 9.71 -59.36
C ALA A 16 8.75 8.58 -58.54
N PHE A 17 7.72 8.92 -57.72
CA PHE A 17 6.32 8.39 -57.67
C PHE A 17 6.02 6.86 -57.43
N VAL A 18 4.89 6.34 -56.88
CA VAL A 18 3.66 6.75 -56.14
C VAL A 18 2.78 5.48 -55.88
N SER A 19 1.86 5.51 -54.89
CA SER A 19 0.59 4.74 -54.68
C SER A 19 0.60 3.22 -54.35
N LEU A 20 0.01 2.77 -53.21
CA LEU A 20 -1.42 2.50 -52.85
C LEU A 20 -1.95 1.14 -53.37
N PHE A 21 -2.30 0.19 -52.47
CA PHE A 21 -3.47 -0.72 -52.56
C PHE A 21 -3.63 -1.62 -51.31
N LEU A 22 -4.87 -1.72 -50.81
CA LEU A 22 -5.39 -2.72 -49.84
C LEU A 22 -5.58 -4.09 -50.52
N PHE A 23 -5.40 -5.21 -49.81
CA PHE A 23 -6.31 -6.38 -49.87
C PHE A 23 -6.10 -7.39 -48.71
N MET A 24 -7.21 -8.01 -48.28
CA MET A 24 -7.34 -9.03 -47.22
C MET A 24 -6.70 -10.38 -47.55
N GLY A 25 -6.43 -11.20 -46.52
CA GLY A 25 -6.21 -12.65 -46.68
C GLY A 25 -5.96 -13.40 -45.36
N LEU A 26 -7.02 -14.00 -44.80
CA LEU A 26 -6.98 -15.09 -43.80
C LEU A 26 -6.44 -16.37 -44.47
N PHE A 27 -5.61 -17.18 -43.79
CA PHE A 27 -5.73 -18.66 -43.76
C PHE A 27 -4.72 -19.29 -42.78
N SER A 28 -5.22 -20.21 -41.94
CA SER A 28 -4.51 -21.07 -41.00
C SER A 28 -3.94 -22.32 -41.68
N TYR A 29 -2.84 -22.91 -41.14
CA TYR A 29 -2.58 -24.37 -41.00
C TYR A 29 -1.24 -24.59 -40.24
N VAL A 30 -1.25 -25.05 -38.98
CA VAL A 30 -0.98 -26.42 -38.46
C VAL A 30 0.46 -26.97 -38.64
N THR A 31 1.17 -26.99 -37.51
CA THR A 31 2.24 -27.86 -36.98
C THR A 31 3.21 -28.64 -37.89
N THR A 32 4.51 -28.50 -37.59
CA THR A 32 5.47 -29.62 -37.60
C THR A 32 6.50 -29.43 -36.47
N LEU A 33 6.69 -30.46 -35.64
CA LEU A 33 7.73 -30.56 -34.61
C LEU A 33 9.13 -30.64 -35.22
N ARG A 34 10.10 -29.92 -34.66
CA ARG A 34 11.50 -30.37 -34.57
C ARG A 34 12.07 -30.08 -33.19
N ARG A 35 12.76 -31.10 -32.67
CA ARG A 35 13.37 -31.21 -31.34
C ARG A 35 14.79 -30.66 -31.37
N THR A 36 15.25 -30.21 -30.19
CA THR A 36 16.63 -29.94 -29.71
C THR A 36 17.39 -28.73 -30.26
N GLN A 37 17.63 -27.72 -29.41
CA GLN A 37 18.80 -27.66 -28.53
C GLN A 37 18.60 -26.58 -27.43
N GLU A 38 18.97 -26.92 -26.19
CA GLU A 38 19.12 -25.98 -25.08
C GLU A 38 20.33 -25.06 -25.32
N ILE A 39 20.15 -23.76 -25.14
CA ILE A 39 21.26 -22.83 -24.87
C ILE A 39 20.85 -22.00 -23.65
N ARG A 40 21.50 -22.30 -22.52
CA ARG A 40 21.51 -21.44 -21.33
C ARG A 40 22.19 -20.12 -21.68
N THR A 41 21.55 -19.00 -21.39
CA THR A 41 22.17 -17.67 -21.42
C THR A 41 22.22 -17.14 -19.98
N PRO A 42 23.36 -16.58 -19.52
CA PRO A 42 23.57 -16.29 -18.11
C PRO A 42 22.86 -15.02 -17.64
N LEU A 43 22.50 -15.03 -16.34
CA LEU A 43 22.06 -13.86 -15.58
C LEU A 43 23.13 -12.77 -15.61
N ILE A 44 22.77 -11.59 -16.12
CA ILE A 44 23.59 -10.39 -16.01
C ILE A 44 23.12 -9.61 -14.77
N PRO A 45 24.02 -9.33 -13.80
CA PRO A 45 23.70 -8.49 -12.66
C PRO A 45 23.59 -7.02 -13.09
N LEU A 46 22.55 -6.32 -12.65
CA LEU A 46 22.46 -4.86 -12.74
C LEU A 46 23.48 -4.23 -11.78
N SER A 47 24.30 -3.34 -12.35
CA SER A 47 25.53 -2.79 -11.78
C SER A 47 25.31 -1.91 -10.55
N ARG A 48 26.30 -1.98 -9.66
CA ARG A 48 26.61 -0.97 -8.63
C ARG A 48 27.52 0.12 -9.19
N ASP A 49 27.50 1.24 -8.46
CA ASP A 49 28.38 2.42 -8.47
C ASP A 49 27.98 3.51 -9.48
N THR A 50 27.85 4.79 -9.09
CA THR A 50 28.91 5.59 -8.44
C THR A 50 28.44 6.75 -7.51
N ASP A 51 29.33 7.04 -6.55
CA ASP A 51 29.72 8.32 -5.91
C ASP A 51 28.79 9.06 -4.92
N ILE A 52 29.10 8.92 -3.63
CA ILE A 52 28.86 9.95 -2.60
C ILE A 52 30.17 10.13 -1.80
N GLU A 53 30.61 11.38 -1.70
CA GLU A 53 31.86 11.83 -1.10
C GLU A 53 32.06 11.38 0.36
N GLU A 54 33.33 11.09 0.68
CA GLU A 54 33.85 10.72 1.98
C GLU A 54 33.78 11.90 2.98
N TYR A 55 32.79 11.87 3.88
CA TYR A 55 32.71 12.81 5.00
C TYR A 55 33.69 12.37 6.10
N LYS A 56 34.76 13.14 6.31
CA LYS A 56 35.69 12.95 7.44
C LYS A 56 34.99 13.24 8.76
N THR A 57 34.97 12.25 9.65
CA THR A 57 34.46 12.33 11.03
C THR A 57 35.31 13.28 11.88
N PRO A 58 34.75 14.33 12.51
CA PRO A 58 35.42 15.01 13.62
C PRO A 58 35.32 14.19 14.91
N ALA A 59 36.30 14.37 15.80
CA ALA A 59 36.45 13.65 17.07
C ALA A 59 35.23 13.80 18.01
N PRO A 60 35.00 12.84 18.94
CA PRO A 60 33.80 12.81 19.76
C PRO A 60 33.80 13.97 20.75
N THR A 61 32.76 14.81 20.69
CA THR A 61 32.42 15.75 21.75
C THR A 61 31.49 15.02 22.73
N GLU A 62 31.81 15.06 24.02
CA GLU A 62 30.99 14.47 25.09
C GLU A 62 29.53 14.95 25.00
N VAL A 63 28.60 14.00 24.88
CA VAL A 63 27.16 14.25 24.92
C VAL A 63 26.74 14.27 26.39
N PRO A 64 26.05 15.32 26.88
CA PRO A 64 25.57 15.37 28.25
C PRO A 64 24.47 14.32 28.47
N GLU A 65 24.49 13.69 29.65
CA GLU A 65 23.60 12.58 30.04
C GLU A 65 22.11 12.91 29.83
N THR A 66 21.41 12.01 29.14
CA THR A 66 19.97 12.03 28.94
C THR A 66 19.23 11.93 30.29
N PRO A 67 18.24 12.79 30.59
CA PRO A 67 17.48 12.70 31.83
C PRO A 67 16.71 11.37 31.92
N SER A 68 16.75 10.75 33.09
CA SER A 68 16.14 9.45 33.37
C SER A 68 14.62 9.49 33.18
N ILE A 69 14.14 8.72 32.22
CA ILE A 69 12.71 8.47 32.02
C ILE A 69 12.21 7.69 33.24
N LYS A 70 11.37 8.32 34.07
CA LYS A 70 10.62 7.62 35.11
C LYS A 70 9.84 6.48 34.46
N LYS A 71 10.11 5.24 34.89
CA LYS A 71 9.34 4.03 34.55
C LYS A 71 7.85 4.29 34.82
N ARG A 72 7.10 4.68 33.79
CA ARG A 72 5.64 4.71 33.83
C ARG A 72 5.19 3.25 33.68
N THR A 73 4.52 2.74 34.70
CA THR A 73 3.98 1.37 34.75
C THR A 73 3.25 1.07 33.43
N GLN A 74 3.67 0.02 32.72
CA GLN A 74 2.92 -0.50 31.57
C GLN A 74 1.51 -0.82 32.06
N VAL A 75 0.53 -0.03 31.63
CA VAL A 75 -0.88 -0.39 31.80
C VAL A 75 -1.11 -1.59 30.89
N GLN A 76 -1.44 -2.74 31.49
CA GLN A 76 -1.73 -3.95 30.75
C GLN A 76 -2.92 -3.68 29.81
N ALA A 77 -2.74 -3.97 28.51
CA ALA A 77 -3.79 -3.76 27.53
C ALA A 77 -5.06 -4.53 27.94
N PRO A 78 -6.26 -3.92 27.84
CA PRO A 78 -7.50 -4.58 28.19
C PRO A 78 -7.70 -5.84 27.34
N ALA A 79 -8.09 -6.94 28.00
CA ALA A 79 -8.36 -8.22 27.35
C ALA A 79 -9.81 -8.23 26.85
N TYR A 80 -9.99 -8.02 25.55
CA TYR A 80 -11.30 -8.05 24.91
C TYR A 80 -11.50 -9.34 24.12
N ASN A 81 -12.73 -9.87 24.14
CA ASN A 81 -13.14 -10.90 23.18
C ASN A 81 -13.61 -10.28 21.86
N THR A 82 -14.08 -9.03 21.91
CA THR A 82 -14.61 -8.25 20.79
C THR A 82 -14.18 -6.79 20.93
N TYR A 83 -13.84 -6.13 19.83
CA TYR A 83 -13.38 -4.73 19.83
C TYR A 83 -13.82 -4.02 18.56
N ALA A 84 -14.38 -2.81 18.66
CA ALA A 84 -15.07 -2.16 17.54
C ALA A 84 -14.90 -0.63 17.52
N ILE A 85 -15.21 -0.01 16.38
CA ILE A 85 -15.49 1.43 16.31
C ILE A 85 -16.82 1.70 17.04
N ASP A 86 -16.84 2.68 17.94
CA ASP A 86 -18.04 3.04 18.69
C ASP A 86 -19.01 3.87 17.84
N SER A 87 -20.26 3.97 18.30
CA SER A 87 -21.28 4.79 17.64
C SER A 87 -21.26 6.25 18.08
N LEU A 88 -20.43 6.60 19.07
CA LEU A 88 -20.37 7.94 19.66
C LEU A 88 -19.53 8.86 18.77
N SER A 89 -20.00 10.09 18.58
CA SER A 89 -19.24 11.05 17.81
C SER A 89 -17.98 11.45 18.57
N THR A 90 -16.81 11.24 17.97
CA THR A 90 -15.52 11.54 18.60
C THR A 90 -14.48 11.94 17.55
N ILE A 91 -13.50 12.72 18.00
CA ILE A 91 -12.33 13.09 17.20
C ILE A 91 -11.13 12.56 17.94
N ILE A 92 -10.37 11.70 17.27
CA ILE A 92 -9.13 11.13 17.78
C ILE A 92 -7.99 11.80 17.04
N GLU A 93 -7.18 12.56 17.78
CA GLU A 93 -5.99 13.19 17.24
C GLU A 93 -4.79 12.23 17.28
N GLU A 94 -3.87 12.44 16.35
CA GLU A 94 -2.59 11.74 16.34
C GLU A 94 -1.77 11.98 17.61
N ALA A 95 -1.06 10.94 18.05
CA ALA A 95 -0.12 11.00 19.16
C ALA A 95 1.17 10.27 18.77
N ASP A 96 2.31 10.72 19.29
CA ASP A 96 3.62 10.15 18.94
C ASP A 96 3.75 8.71 19.46
N TYR A 97 3.11 8.41 20.59
CA TYR A 97 3.09 7.09 21.21
C TYR A 97 1.66 6.66 21.59
N ASN A 98 1.42 5.36 21.61
CA ASN A 98 0.10 4.80 21.95
C ASN A 98 -0.37 5.22 23.36
N LEU A 99 0.54 5.28 24.33
CA LEU A 99 0.25 5.70 25.72
C LEU A 99 -0.10 7.19 25.86
N GLU A 100 0.11 7.98 24.81
CA GLU A 100 -0.25 9.40 24.75
C GLU A 100 -1.56 9.64 24.01
N SER A 101 -2.12 8.61 23.36
CA SER A 101 -3.46 8.70 22.79
C SER A 101 -4.47 9.02 23.90
N LYS A 102 -5.35 9.98 23.62
CA LYS A 102 -6.44 10.36 24.52
C LYS A 102 -7.65 9.42 24.40
N ASN A 103 -7.68 8.56 23.39
CA ASN A 103 -8.72 7.56 23.22
C ASN A 103 -8.26 6.22 23.80
N SER A 104 -9.12 5.59 24.61
CA SER A 104 -8.85 4.33 25.32
C SER A 104 -8.78 3.14 24.38
N ASP A 105 -9.48 3.22 23.27
CA ASP A 105 -9.55 2.15 22.30
C ASP A 105 -8.51 2.39 21.23
N TRP A 106 -8.46 3.56 20.63
CA TRP A 106 -7.73 3.79 19.40
C TRP A 106 -6.54 4.73 19.56
N TRP A 107 -5.55 4.52 18.71
CA TRP A 107 -4.41 5.39 18.53
C TRP A 107 -4.25 5.73 17.06
N VAL A 108 -4.42 7.02 16.73
CA VAL A 108 -3.99 7.53 15.42
C VAL A 108 -2.47 7.66 15.47
N ASN A 109 -1.79 6.72 14.81
CA ASN A 109 -0.34 6.69 14.73
C ASN A 109 0.21 7.59 13.60
N SER A 110 -0.62 7.87 12.59
CA SER A 110 -0.33 8.82 11.53
C SER A 110 -1.61 9.23 10.81
N GLY A 111 -1.66 10.43 10.26
CA GLY A 111 -2.78 10.96 9.49
C GLY A 111 -3.52 12.13 10.15
N GLY A 112 -3.03 12.62 11.29
CA GLY A 112 -3.51 13.81 11.99
C GLY A 112 -4.79 13.59 12.78
N TYR A 113 -5.84 13.09 12.13
CA TYR A 113 -7.16 12.89 12.74
C TYR A 113 -7.84 11.61 12.27
N PHE A 114 -8.63 11.03 13.16
CA PHE A 114 -9.68 10.08 12.86
C PHE A 114 -11.00 10.59 13.45
N PHE A 115 -12.03 10.69 12.61
CA PHE A 115 -13.35 11.17 13.00
C PHE A 115 -14.29 9.98 13.09
N ILE A 116 -15.11 9.94 14.12
CA ILE A 116 -16.23 9.00 14.22
C ILE A 116 -17.50 9.84 14.30
N GLU A 117 -18.45 9.56 13.43
CA GLU A 117 -19.73 10.27 13.38
C GLU A 117 -20.82 9.29 12.95
N ASN A 118 -21.87 9.14 13.77
CA ASN A 118 -22.98 8.22 13.52
C ASN A 118 -22.52 6.77 13.22
N GLY A 119 -21.49 6.29 13.93
CA GLY A 119 -20.90 4.95 13.73
C GLY A 119 -20.01 4.81 12.51
N ILE A 120 -19.82 5.87 11.71
CA ILE A 120 -18.91 5.88 10.56
C ILE A 120 -17.59 6.52 10.96
N GLY A 121 -16.51 5.74 10.88
CA GLY A 121 -15.15 6.23 10.98
C GLY A 121 -14.72 6.93 9.69
N LYS A 122 -13.93 7.99 9.76
CA LYS A 122 -13.46 8.75 8.60
C LYS A 122 -12.03 9.21 8.81
N THR A 123 -11.22 9.14 7.75
CA THR A 123 -9.99 9.94 7.68
C THR A 123 -10.34 11.42 7.56
N VAL A 124 -9.34 12.31 7.58
CA VAL A 124 -9.52 13.67 7.04
C VAL A 124 -10.11 13.55 5.62
N SER A 125 -11.12 14.36 5.33
CA SER A 125 -11.75 14.47 4.02
C SER A 125 -11.37 15.80 3.38
N GLY A 126 -10.73 15.74 2.21
CA GLY A 126 -10.16 16.87 1.51
C GLY A 126 -8.95 17.49 2.22
N LYS A 127 -8.79 18.80 2.02
CA LYS A 127 -7.65 19.59 2.53
C LYS A 127 -7.93 20.11 3.93
N LEU A 128 -6.95 19.99 4.82
CA LEU A 128 -6.93 20.73 6.07
C LEU A 128 -6.80 22.25 5.84
N SER A 129 -7.30 23.04 6.80
CA SER A 129 -7.06 24.50 6.81
C SER A 129 -5.55 24.82 6.82
N PRO A 130 -5.11 25.90 6.13
CA PRO A 130 -3.71 26.36 6.19
C PRO A 130 -3.19 26.62 7.62
N THR A 131 -4.08 26.95 8.56
CA THR A 131 -3.75 27.22 9.97
C THR A 131 -3.92 26.00 10.88
N ASN A 132 -4.33 24.84 10.35
CA ASN A 132 -4.48 23.63 11.15
C ASN A 132 -3.13 23.17 11.68
N SER A 133 -3.07 22.81 12.97
CA SER A 133 -1.85 22.38 13.64
C SER A 133 -1.21 21.15 12.98
N TRP A 134 -2.00 20.15 12.61
CA TRP A 134 -1.50 18.95 11.92
C TRP A 134 -1.01 19.26 10.53
N ARG A 135 -1.67 20.18 9.81
CA ARG A 135 -1.17 20.65 8.51
C ARG A 135 0.23 21.26 8.65
N LEU A 136 0.43 22.14 9.65
CA LEU A 136 1.72 22.78 9.89
C LEU A 136 2.79 21.75 10.29
N LYS A 137 2.46 20.78 11.15
CA LYS A 137 3.36 19.69 11.54
C LYS A 137 3.78 18.84 10.34
N TYR A 138 2.82 18.37 9.55
CA TYR A 138 3.10 17.52 8.38
C TYR A 138 3.82 18.26 7.25
N ASN A 139 3.60 19.57 7.12
CA ASN A 139 4.39 20.41 6.23
C ASN A 139 5.89 20.44 6.64
N ALA A 140 6.18 20.35 7.94
CA ALA A 140 7.56 20.33 8.43
C ALA A 140 8.21 18.93 8.36
N SER A 141 7.44 17.86 8.59
CA SER A 141 7.99 16.50 8.73
C SER A 141 7.85 15.61 7.49
N SER A 142 6.76 15.74 6.72
CA SER A 142 6.49 14.88 5.56
C SER A 142 5.72 15.62 4.44
N PRO A 143 6.22 16.79 3.98
CA PRO A 143 5.49 17.62 3.04
C PRO A 143 5.25 16.95 1.68
N LEU A 144 6.17 16.09 1.23
CA LEU A 144 6.05 15.43 -0.08
C LEU A 144 4.85 14.47 -0.12
N ASP A 145 4.69 13.63 0.90
CA ASP A 145 3.63 12.62 0.95
C ASP A 145 2.27 13.22 1.32
N THR A 146 2.26 14.31 2.08
CA THR A 146 1.04 14.91 2.63
C THR A 146 0.59 16.17 1.91
N ASP A 147 1.12 16.44 0.71
CA ASP A 147 0.83 17.67 -0.06
C ASP A 147 1.04 18.92 0.80
N ASN A 148 2.27 19.14 1.26
CA ASN A 148 2.63 20.23 2.17
C ASN A 148 1.75 20.24 3.44
N GLY A 149 1.45 19.06 3.97
CA GLY A 149 0.60 18.83 5.15
C GLY A 149 -0.90 19.00 4.92
N TYR A 150 -1.37 19.36 3.72
CA TYR A 150 -2.80 19.55 3.48
C TYR A 150 -3.60 18.24 3.53
N HIS A 151 -2.96 17.11 3.21
CA HIS A 151 -3.56 15.78 3.21
C HIS A 151 -2.77 14.81 4.08
N PRO A 152 -2.76 14.96 5.42
CA PRO A 152 -2.05 14.02 6.29
C PRO A 152 -2.58 12.60 6.16
N GLN A 153 -3.85 12.43 5.80
CA GLN A 153 -4.48 11.12 5.56
C GLN A 153 -3.82 10.30 4.45
N ASN A 154 -2.93 10.90 3.64
CA ASN A 154 -2.19 10.16 2.62
C ASN A 154 -1.29 9.05 3.18
N ILE A 155 -0.97 9.08 4.47
CA ILE A 155 -0.16 8.08 5.18
C ILE A 155 -0.86 7.58 6.47
N PHE A 156 -2.19 7.56 6.44
CA PHE A 156 -3.03 7.29 7.60
C PHE A 156 -2.80 5.89 8.21
N ARG A 157 -2.68 5.85 9.54
CA ARG A 157 -2.58 4.63 10.35
C ARG A 157 -3.39 4.77 11.64
N LEU A 158 -4.32 3.85 11.82
CA LEU A 158 -5.12 3.68 13.02
C LEU A 158 -4.78 2.35 13.67
N ILE A 159 -4.50 2.34 14.97
CA ILE A 159 -4.04 1.17 15.70
C ILE A 159 -4.89 0.98 16.95
N SER A 160 -5.34 -0.25 17.20
CA SER A 160 -6.04 -0.62 18.42
C SER A 160 -5.09 -0.64 19.62
N GLN A 161 -5.55 -0.18 20.78
CA GLN A 161 -4.82 -0.24 22.06
C GLN A 161 -4.80 -1.66 22.63
N SER A 162 -5.80 -2.47 22.29
CA SER A 162 -5.85 -3.90 22.60
C SER A 162 -4.82 -4.70 21.79
N SER A 163 -4.39 -5.85 22.32
CA SER A 163 -3.47 -6.77 21.65
C SER A 163 -4.11 -8.14 21.40
N TRP A 164 -3.66 -8.80 20.33
CA TRP A 164 -4.26 -9.98 19.75
C TRP A 164 -3.19 -10.92 19.19
N THR A 165 -3.49 -12.22 19.14
CA THR A 165 -2.62 -13.23 18.54
C THR A 165 -3.35 -14.00 17.45
N ASN A 166 -4.43 -14.68 17.85
CA ASN A 166 -5.36 -15.37 16.96
C ASN A 166 -6.66 -14.60 16.96
N PHE A 167 -7.01 -14.04 15.80
CA PHE A 167 -8.18 -13.18 15.70
C PHE A 167 -8.71 -13.11 14.27
N GLU A 168 -9.96 -12.68 14.19
CA GLU A 168 -10.55 -12.15 12.98
C GLU A 168 -10.65 -10.63 13.11
N GLN A 169 -10.38 -9.91 12.03
CA GLN A 169 -10.69 -8.49 11.93
C GLN A 169 -11.46 -8.24 10.64
N SER A 170 -12.52 -7.44 10.71
CA SER A 170 -13.36 -7.09 9.56
C SER A 170 -13.80 -5.65 9.60
N MET A 171 -14.09 -5.09 8.42
CA MET A 171 -14.71 -3.77 8.25
C MET A 171 -15.32 -3.67 6.86
N TYR A 172 -16.26 -2.76 6.70
CA TYR A 172 -16.56 -2.16 5.41
C TYR A 172 -15.80 -0.85 5.28
N PHE A 173 -15.32 -0.55 4.08
CA PHE A 173 -14.75 0.74 3.76
C PHE A 173 -15.36 1.30 2.48
N ARG A 174 -15.29 2.62 2.34
CA ARG A 174 -15.71 3.35 1.14
C ARG A 174 -14.66 4.42 0.83
N VAL A 175 -14.06 4.32 -0.35
CA VAL A 175 -13.17 5.37 -0.87
C VAL A 175 -14.04 6.48 -1.45
N THR A 176 -13.89 7.70 -0.94
CA THR A 176 -14.70 8.86 -1.37
C THR A 176 -13.92 9.75 -2.34
N ALA A 177 -12.60 9.83 -2.22
CA ALA A 177 -11.74 10.58 -3.13
C ALA A 177 -10.32 9.99 -3.22
N ASP A 178 -9.70 10.13 -4.40
CA ASP A 178 -8.26 9.90 -4.59
C ASP A 178 -7.49 11.20 -4.31
N ASN A 179 -6.43 11.13 -3.51
CA ASN A 179 -5.56 12.29 -3.27
C ASN A 179 -4.40 12.28 -4.26
N ILE A 180 -4.56 13.02 -5.35
CA ILE A 180 -3.53 13.11 -6.39
C ILE A 180 -2.31 13.86 -5.85
N SER A 181 -1.21 13.14 -5.71
CA SER A 181 0.07 13.66 -5.21
C SER A 181 1.21 13.37 -6.20
N PRO A 182 2.20 14.29 -6.33
CA PRO A 182 3.43 14.02 -7.06
C PRO A 182 4.35 13.04 -6.33
N SER A 183 4.10 12.74 -5.05
CA SER A 183 4.95 11.84 -4.26
C SER A 183 5.25 10.53 -5.00
N PRO A 184 6.52 10.08 -5.03
CA PRO A 184 6.88 8.78 -5.57
C PRO A 184 6.28 7.62 -4.75
N ASN A 185 5.88 7.87 -3.51
CA ASN A 185 5.23 6.89 -2.64
C ASN A 185 3.76 6.65 -3.02
N ARG A 186 3.18 7.50 -3.89
CA ARG A 186 1.88 7.25 -4.53
C ARG A 186 2.05 6.29 -5.70
N ALA A 187 1.81 5.01 -5.45
CA ALA A 187 2.11 3.89 -6.34
C ALA A 187 1.08 2.76 -6.27
N ALA A 188 1.18 1.81 -7.19
CA ALA A 188 0.26 0.67 -7.37
C ALA A 188 0.02 -0.18 -6.11
N HIS A 189 0.94 -0.14 -5.14
CA HIS A 189 0.88 -0.94 -3.92
C HIS A 189 0.20 -0.24 -2.74
N ASN A 190 -0.20 1.02 -2.89
CA ASN A 190 -1.06 1.73 -1.94
C ASN A 190 -2.45 1.10 -1.89
N GLY A 191 -3.24 1.37 -0.86
CA GLY A 191 -4.59 0.86 -0.79
C GLY A 191 -5.26 1.05 0.56
N VAL A 192 -6.22 0.17 0.85
CA VAL A 192 -6.88 0.03 2.15
C VAL A 192 -6.49 -1.32 2.72
N LEU A 193 -5.78 -1.30 3.85
CA LEU A 193 -5.09 -2.45 4.40
C LEU A 193 -5.38 -2.55 5.90
N PHE A 194 -5.56 -3.77 6.38
CA PHE A 194 -5.41 -4.07 7.78
C PHE A 194 -3.95 -4.23 8.16
N LEU A 195 -3.63 -3.75 9.35
CA LEU A 195 -2.42 -4.03 10.10
C LEU A 195 -2.73 -5.21 11.03
N ASN A 196 -2.06 -6.33 10.85
CA ASN A 196 -2.23 -7.50 11.70
C ASN A 196 -0.92 -7.79 12.43
N ARG A 197 -1.01 -8.15 13.71
CA ARG A 197 0.15 -8.36 14.59
C ARG A 197 1.15 -7.18 14.51
N TYR A 198 0.62 -5.97 14.55
CA TYR A 198 1.41 -4.74 14.59
C TYR A 198 2.18 -4.69 15.91
N LYS A 199 3.47 -4.97 15.83
CA LYS A 199 4.41 -4.75 16.93
C LYS A 199 4.98 -3.34 16.85
N ASP A 200 5.36 -2.95 15.64
CA ASP A 200 5.87 -1.63 15.28
C ASP A 200 5.75 -1.43 13.76
N SER A 201 6.21 -0.29 13.26
CA SER A 201 6.17 0.05 11.83
C SER A 201 7.05 -0.83 10.93
N ASN A 202 7.88 -1.71 11.50
CA ASN A 202 8.85 -2.58 10.84
C ASN A 202 8.53 -4.07 10.96
N ASN A 203 7.60 -4.46 11.84
CA ASN A 203 7.27 -5.85 12.17
C ASN A 203 5.75 -6.01 12.28
N LEU A 204 5.13 -6.47 11.18
CA LEU A 204 3.69 -6.66 11.05
C LEU A 204 3.32 -7.42 9.77
N TYR A 205 2.07 -7.87 9.71
CA TYR A 205 1.43 -8.30 8.46
C TYR A 205 0.47 -7.22 7.94
N TYR A 206 0.37 -7.15 6.61
CA TYR A 206 -0.61 -6.35 5.88
C TYR A 206 -1.54 -7.27 5.11
N THR A 207 -2.84 -6.99 5.18
CA THR A 207 -3.85 -7.68 4.36
C THR A 207 -4.86 -6.67 3.86
N GLY A 208 -5.20 -6.68 2.58
CA GLY A 208 -6.24 -5.79 2.08
C GLY A 208 -6.22 -5.65 0.57
N ILE A 209 -6.71 -4.52 0.08
CA ILE A 209 -6.90 -4.26 -1.34
C ILE A 209 -6.03 -3.09 -1.76
N ARG A 210 -5.29 -3.28 -2.84
CA ARG A 210 -4.43 -2.27 -3.46
C ARG A 210 -5.18 -1.46 -4.52
N VAL A 211 -4.69 -0.25 -4.77
CA VAL A 211 -5.21 0.64 -5.81
C VAL A 211 -5.02 0.09 -7.23
N ASP A 212 -4.15 -0.89 -7.42
CA ASP A 212 -4.04 -1.62 -8.68
C ASP A 212 -5.01 -2.80 -8.83
N GLY A 213 -6.04 -2.86 -7.97
CA GLY A 213 -7.11 -3.84 -8.06
C GLY A 213 -6.75 -5.22 -7.53
N GLN A 214 -5.59 -5.37 -6.87
CA GLN A 214 -5.15 -6.64 -6.30
C GLN A 214 -5.48 -6.75 -4.80
N ALA A 215 -5.98 -7.91 -4.39
CA ALA A 215 -5.98 -8.32 -2.99
C ALA A 215 -4.59 -8.85 -2.61
N VAL A 216 -4.10 -8.52 -1.42
CA VAL A 216 -2.72 -8.79 -1.04
C VAL A 216 -2.58 -9.25 0.40
N ILE A 217 -1.66 -10.18 0.62
CA ILE A 217 -1.13 -10.54 1.94
C ILE A 217 0.39 -10.31 1.89
N LYS A 218 0.90 -9.45 2.77
CA LYS A 218 2.31 -9.10 2.87
C LYS A 218 2.79 -9.17 4.32
N LYS A 219 4.06 -9.47 4.51
CA LYS A 219 4.78 -9.32 5.77
C LYS A 219 5.75 -8.16 5.64
N LYS A 220 5.93 -7.38 6.70
CA LYS A 220 7.10 -6.54 6.88
C LYS A 220 7.84 -7.03 8.12
N LEU A 221 9.12 -7.36 7.94
CA LEU A 221 9.98 -7.91 8.98
C LEU A 221 11.29 -7.12 8.98
N LYS A 222 11.62 -6.51 10.12
CA LYS A 222 12.81 -5.67 10.29
C LYS A 222 12.98 -4.61 9.18
N GLY A 223 11.86 -4.02 8.75
CA GLY A 223 11.89 -2.99 7.71
C GLY A 223 11.64 -3.49 6.28
N THR A 224 11.84 -4.79 6.02
CA THR A 224 11.77 -5.38 4.68
C THR A 224 10.41 -5.97 4.38
N TYR A 225 9.86 -5.68 3.19
CA TYR A 225 8.57 -6.21 2.74
C TYR A 225 8.73 -7.54 1.99
N TYR A 226 7.81 -8.46 2.26
CA TYR A 226 7.66 -9.76 1.62
C TYR A 226 6.21 -9.93 1.18
N THR A 227 5.96 -10.31 -0.07
CA THR A 227 4.60 -10.64 -0.53
C THR A 227 4.38 -12.13 -0.33
N LEU A 228 3.35 -12.48 0.45
CA LEU A 228 3.01 -13.87 0.77
C LEU A 228 1.92 -14.40 -0.17
N ALA A 229 0.96 -13.56 -0.53
CA ALA A 229 -0.06 -13.87 -1.52
C ALA A 229 -0.52 -12.61 -2.25
N LEU A 230 -0.95 -12.80 -3.49
CA LEU A 230 -1.45 -11.74 -4.36
C LEU A 230 -2.51 -12.34 -5.30
N SER A 231 -3.67 -11.69 -5.40
CA SER A 231 -4.78 -12.16 -6.22
C SER A 231 -5.48 -10.98 -6.89
N SER A 232 -5.89 -11.12 -8.14
CA SER A 232 -6.65 -10.08 -8.85
C SER A 232 -8.07 -10.02 -8.31
N LEU A 233 -8.57 -8.82 -8.00
CA LEU A 233 -9.92 -8.60 -7.49
C LEU A 233 -10.73 -7.69 -8.41
N PHE A 234 -10.21 -6.50 -8.72
CA PHE A 234 -10.85 -5.56 -9.63
C PHE A 234 -10.18 -5.58 -11.00
N PRO A 235 -10.97 -5.63 -12.08
CA PRO A 235 -10.43 -5.58 -13.44
C PRO A 235 -9.92 -4.18 -13.78
N GLY A 236 -9.02 -4.10 -14.76
CA GLY A 236 -8.50 -2.85 -15.29
C GLY A 236 -6.98 -2.83 -15.36
N ILE A 237 -6.45 -1.72 -15.88
CA ILE A 237 -5.02 -1.44 -15.93
C ILE A 237 -4.78 -0.22 -15.04
N TYR A 238 -3.98 -0.40 -14.00
CA TYR A 238 -3.53 0.69 -13.16
C TYR A 238 -2.62 1.62 -13.95
N GLU A 239 -2.93 2.90 -13.94
CA GLU A 239 -2.09 3.94 -14.52
C GLU A 239 -2.03 5.13 -13.56
N ARG A 240 -0.85 5.41 -13.02
CA ARG A 240 -0.66 6.39 -11.93
C ARG A 240 -1.30 7.76 -12.21
N SER A 241 -1.37 8.17 -13.47
CA SER A 241 -1.89 9.48 -13.87
C SER A 241 -3.34 9.43 -14.37
N SER A 242 -3.69 8.47 -15.23
CA SER A 242 -4.99 8.42 -15.91
C SER A 242 -6.01 7.48 -15.26
N ASN A 243 -5.55 6.49 -14.50
CA ASN A 243 -6.41 5.52 -13.81
C ASN A 243 -5.74 5.07 -12.49
N PRO A 244 -5.63 5.99 -11.50
CA PRO A 244 -4.74 5.82 -10.35
C PRO A 244 -5.29 4.88 -9.28
N ASN A 245 -6.54 4.44 -9.39
CA ASN A 245 -7.18 3.59 -8.40
C ASN A 245 -8.33 2.78 -9.01
N LEU A 246 -8.13 1.46 -9.10
CA LEU A 246 -9.10 0.49 -9.58
C LEU A 246 -10.12 0.08 -8.52
N ILE A 247 -9.93 0.48 -7.25
CA ILE A 247 -10.94 0.30 -6.21
C ILE A 247 -12.15 1.18 -6.56
N PRO A 248 -13.37 0.63 -6.66
CA PRO A 248 -14.58 1.41 -6.91
C PRO A 248 -14.78 2.50 -5.85
N LYS A 249 -15.04 3.73 -6.32
CA LYS A 249 -15.32 4.87 -5.45
C LYS A 249 -16.80 4.88 -5.08
N ASN A 250 -17.09 5.41 -3.90
CA ASN A 250 -18.45 5.55 -3.35
C ASN A 250 -19.22 4.22 -3.21
N THR A 251 -18.50 3.10 -3.19
CA THR A 251 -19.04 1.76 -2.98
C THR A 251 -18.53 1.21 -1.66
N TRP A 252 -19.43 0.65 -0.85
CA TRP A 252 -19.05 -0.08 0.36
C TRP A 252 -18.45 -1.44 -0.02
N ILE A 253 -17.23 -1.68 0.44
CA ILE A 253 -16.47 -2.90 0.19
C ILE A 253 -16.05 -3.48 1.53
N GLY A 254 -16.43 -4.73 1.79
CA GLY A 254 -16.01 -5.47 2.96
C GLY A 254 -14.62 -6.07 2.77
N ILE A 255 -13.75 -5.95 3.77
CA ILE A 255 -12.56 -6.79 3.92
C ILE A 255 -12.57 -7.46 5.29
N LYS A 256 -12.10 -8.71 5.32
CA LYS A 256 -12.01 -9.51 6.54
C LYS A 256 -10.73 -10.33 6.50
N THR A 257 -9.98 -10.33 7.59
CA THR A 257 -8.80 -11.17 7.76
C THR A 257 -9.01 -12.11 8.92
N LEU A 258 -8.71 -13.39 8.69
CA LEU A 258 -8.55 -14.40 9.73
C LEU A 258 -7.07 -14.73 9.83
N ILE A 259 -6.48 -14.57 11.03
CA ILE A 259 -5.07 -14.85 11.29
C ILE A 259 -4.93 -15.71 12.55
N PHE A 260 -4.15 -16.79 12.46
CA PHE A 260 -3.92 -17.69 13.58
C PHE A 260 -2.60 -18.45 13.48
N ASP A 261 -2.07 -18.80 14.64
CA ASP A 261 -0.91 -19.67 14.81
C ASP A 261 -1.30 -21.14 14.67
N ASN A 262 -0.42 -21.92 14.04
CA ASN A 262 -0.49 -23.37 14.04
C ASN A 262 0.50 -23.98 15.04
N SER A 263 0.21 -25.19 15.51
CA SER A 263 1.11 -25.91 16.42
C SER A 263 2.51 -26.21 15.87
N ASP A 264 2.71 -26.12 14.54
CA ASP A 264 3.98 -26.34 13.86
C ASP A 264 4.86 -25.09 13.75
N GLY A 265 4.44 -23.96 14.34
CA GLY A 265 5.18 -22.70 14.30
C GLY A 265 4.88 -21.82 13.09
N THR A 266 3.95 -22.23 12.21
CA THR A 266 3.52 -21.43 11.06
C THR A 266 2.36 -20.49 11.40
N VAL A 267 2.15 -19.46 10.57
CA VAL A 267 1.03 -18.51 10.70
C VAL A 267 0.14 -18.57 9.47
N HIS A 268 -1.14 -18.88 9.67
CA HIS A 268 -2.15 -18.83 8.61
C HIS A 268 -2.78 -17.46 8.52
N ILE A 269 -2.96 -16.99 7.28
CA ILE A 269 -3.59 -15.70 6.99
C ILE A 269 -4.55 -15.88 5.82
N HIS A 270 -5.83 -15.65 6.08
CA HIS A 270 -6.88 -15.68 5.06
C HIS A 270 -7.48 -14.28 4.91
N LEU A 271 -7.63 -13.82 3.68
CA LEU A 271 -8.26 -12.55 3.34
C LEU A 271 -9.54 -12.82 2.54
N TYR A 272 -10.65 -12.28 3.04
CA TYR A 272 -11.98 -12.35 2.44
C TYR A 272 -12.46 -10.96 2.02
N THR A 273 -13.36 -10.93 1.05
CA THR A 273 -14.04 -9.71 0.59
C THR A 273 -15.55 -9.90 0.50
N ASP A 274 -16.28 -8.80 0.68
CA ASP A 274 -17.72 -8.71 0.39
C ASP A 274 -17.96 -7.44 -0.43
N ILE A 275 -18.06 -7.60 -1.75
CA ILE A 275 -18.20 -6.47 -2.67
C ILE A 275 -19.67 -6.04 -2.72
N ASN A 276 -19.93 -4.74 -2.52
CA ASN A 276 -21.27 -4.15 -2.41
C ASN A 276 -22.03 -4.52 -1.12
N ARG A 277 -21.34 -4.98 -0.07
CA ARG A 277 -21.94 -5.24 1.26
C ARG A 277 -23.16 -6.16 1.17
N THR A 278 -22.99 -7.29 0.51
CA THR A 278 -24.05 -8.28 0.31
C THR A 278 -24.23 -9.22 1.51
N GLY A 279 -23.30 -9.21 2.46
CA GLY A 279 -23.16 -10.19 3.53
C GLY A 279 -22.47 -11.49 3.09
N SER A 280 -22.11 -11.64 1.81
CA SER A 280 -21.51 -12.84 1.24
C SER A 280 -19.98 -12.72 1.14
N TRP A 281 -19.29 -13.21 2.16
CA TRP A 281 -17.83 -13.17 2.23
C TRP A 281 -17.18 -14.24 1.34
N THR A 282 -16.29 -13.82 0.45
CA THR A 282 -15.53 -14.69 -0.47
C THR A 282 -14.04 -14.68 -0.11
N LEU A 283 -13.42 -15.86 0.02
CA LEU A 283 -11.96 -15.97 0.22
C LEU A 283 -11.23 -15.54 -1.06
N ILE A 284 -10.51 -14.42 -1.02
CA ILE A 284 -9.83 -13.86 -2.20
C ILE A 284 -8.32 -14.17 -2.21
N ALA A 285 -7.70 -14.31 -1.03
CA ALA A 285 -6.29 -14.67 -0.90
C ALA A 285 -6.05 -15.47 0.39
N LYS A 286 -5.05 -16.36 0.35
CA LYS A 286 -4.59 -17.14 1.51
C LYS A 286 -3.08 -17.28 1.48
N ALA A 287 -2.47 -17.31 2.66
CA ALA A 287 -1.05 -17.56 2.84
C ALA A 287 -0.78 -18.39 4.10
N ILE A 288 0.32 -19.12 4.06
CA ILE A 288 0.96 -19.74 5.23
C ILE A 288 2.36 -19.13 5.30
N ASP A 289 2.65 -18.41 6.37
CA ASP A 289 4.01 -17.95 6.65
C ASP A 289 4.75 -19.05 7.42
N ASP A 290 5.59 -19.77 6.69
CA ASP A 290 6.34 -20.94 7.15
C ASP A 290 7.80 -20.62 7.50
N GLY A 291 8.19 -19.34 7.42
CA GLY A 291 9.56 -18.91 7.70
C GLY A 291 10.48 -18.85 6.49
N THR A 292 10.04 -19.30 5.30
CA THR A 292 10.86 -19.24 4.07
C THR A 292 11.26 -17.83 3.68
N LEU A 293 10.38 -16.85 3.93
CA LEU A 293 10.62 -15.42 3.71
C LEU A 293 10.95 -14.70 5.02
N GLY A 294 11.84 -15.31 5.82
CA GLY A 294 12.19 -14.87 7.17
C GLY A 294 11.17 -15.34 8.22
N ALA A 295 11.54 -15.30 9.50
CA ALA A 295 10.73 -15.85 10.58
C ALA A 295 9.27 -15.33 10.55
N PRO A 296 8.28 -16.17 10.84
CA PRO A 296 6.91 -15.72 11.04
C PRO A 296 6.80 -14.86 12.31
N LEU A 297 5.82 -13.97 12.36
CA LEU A 297 5.48 -13.23 13.57
C LEU A 297 4.61 -14.10 14.49
N TYR A 298 5.10 -15.30 14.80
CA TYR A 298 4.42 -16.38 15.53
C TYR A 298 4.34 -16.08 17.02
N GLY A 299 3.21 -16.39 17.67
CA GLY A 299 3.01 -16.19 19.11
C GLY A 299 3.03 -14.74 19.57
N GLU A 300 3.05 -13.78 18.64
CA GLU A 300 3.09 -12.36 18.98
C GLU A 300 1.72 -11.92 19.51
N HIS A 301 1.71 -11.34 20.71
CA HIS A 301 0.58 -10.62 21.30
C HIS A 301 0.71 -9.15 20.91
N ALA A 302 0.14 -8.77 19.77
CA ALA A 302 0.42 -7.49 19.13
C ALA A 302 -0.86 -6.77 18.68
N HIS A 303 -0.75 -5.51 18.31
CA HIS A 303 -1.91 -4.69 17.98
C HIS A 303 -2.50 -5.06 16.61
N ALA A 304 -3.75 -4.68 16.39
CA ALA A 304 -4.36 -4.70 15.07
C ALA A 304 -4.76 -3.29 14.64
N GLY A 305 -5.06 -3.06 13.36
CA GLY A 305 -5.36 -1.70 12.90
C GLY A 305 -5.66 -1.59 11.42
N ILE A 306 -5.65 -0.35 10.94
CA ILE A 306 -5.97 0.05 9.57
C ILE A 306 -4.85 0.95 9.05
N ARG A 307 -4.53 0.81 7.77
CA ARG A 307 -3.73 1.75 6.99
C ARG A 307 -4.46 2.08 5.70
N THR A 308 -4.44 3.36 5.35
CA THR A 308 -4.87 3.84 4.04
C THR A 308 -3.81 4.76 3.45
N ASP A 309 -3.68 4.77 2.12
CA ASP A 309 -2.63 5.51 1.44
C ASP A 309 -3.21 6.38 0.31
N PHE A 310 -2.94 7.68 0.32
CA PHE A 310 -3.29 8.66 -0.73
C PHE A 310 -4.78 8.70 -1.13
N MET A 311 -5.69 8.61 -0.16
CA MET A 311 -7.13 8.65 -0.40
C MET A 311 -7.90 9.09 0.85
N ASP A 312 -9.12 9.54 0.62
CA ASP A 312 -10.11 9.78 1.67
C ASP A 312 -10.99 8.55 1.81
N VAL A 313 -11.12 8.06 3.05
CA VAL A 313 -11.78 6.78 3.32
C VAL A 313 -12.73 6.89 4.50
N GLU A 314 -13.89 6.28 4.34
CA GLU A 314 -14.85 6.04 5.40
C GLU A 314 -14.85 4.55 5.76
N PHE A 315 -15.12 4.24 7.02
CA PHE A 315 -15.12 2.90 7.59
C PHE A 315 -16.41 2.67 8.37
N ASP A 316 -16.95 1.47 8.25
CA ASP A 316 -18.16 1.04 8.94
C ASP A 316 -18.00 -0.39 9.45
N GLU A 317 -18.70 -0.70 10.53
CA GLU A 317 -18.73 -2.02 11.19
C GLU A 317 -17.32 -2.63 11.39
N TYR A 318 -16.35 -1.80 11.80
CA TYR A 318 -15.04 -2.35 12.16
C TYR A 318 -15.17 -3.21 13.42
N LEU A 319 -14.69 -4.45 13.34
CA LEU A 319 -14.75 -5.43 14.42
C LEU A 319 -13.48 -6.29 14.44
N ILE A 320 -12.92 -6.51 15.63
CA ILE A 320 -11.95 -7.55 15.92
C ILE A 320 -12.58 -8.56 16.87
N GLU A 321 -12.46 -9.85 16.57
CA GLU A 321 -12.94 -10.95 17.40
C GLU A 321 -11.80 -11.92 17.70
N LYS A 322 -11.65 -12.29 18.97
CA LYS A 322 -10.70 -13.33 19.37
C LYS A 322 -11.10 -14.66 18.75
N ARG A 323 -10.13 -15.40 18.23
CA ARG A 323 -10.30 -16.81 17.83
C ARG A 323 -9.56 -17.69 18.84
N ASN A 324 -10.27 -18.69 19.37
CA ASN A 324 -9.69 -19.71 20.24
C ASN A 324 -9.09 -20.84 19.39
#